data_AF-A0A932GU63-F1
#
_entry.id   AF-A0A932GU63-F1
#
_cell.length_a   1.000
_cell.length_b   1.000
_cell.length_c   1.000
_cell.angle_alpha   90.00
_cell.angle_beta   90.00
_cell.angle_gamma   90.00
#
_symmetry.space_group_name_H-M   'P 1'
#
loop_
_entity.id
_entity.type
_entity.pdbx_description
1 polymer ?
#
loop_
_entity_poly.entity_id
_entity_poly.type
_entity_poly.pdbx_seq_one_letter_code
_entity_poly.pdbx_strand_id
1 'polypeptide(L)'
;MDNRGQKGKWPYGDEWITRPVQSLGHTNKTKMQVNVNLLKATKDTLERVVAREYVENEAQQILVSTTALLCDFLFNSEGLDSELRTQVQERQKELGLFFQPLIEAIFEWMIDGKEDIIEKIRVLAGSGK
;
A
#
# COMPACT_ATOMS: atom_id res chain seq x y z
N MET A 1 33.84 -1.48 16.72
CA MET A 1 33.73 -0.03 16.97
C MET A 1 32.63 0.54 16.09
N ASP A 2 31.44 0.44 16.66
CA ASP A 2 30.26 1.30 16.60
C ASP A 2 30.23 2.50 15.65
N ASN A 3 29.25 2.50 14.76
CA ASN A 3 28.60 3.74 14.32
C ASN A 3 27.10 3.61 14.58
N ARG A 4 26.72 4.00 15.80
CA ARG A 4 25.34 3.96 16.31
C ARG A 4 24.50 5.01 15.58
N GLY A 5 23.80 4.58 14.54
CA GLY A 5 22.64 5.29 14.01
C GLY A 5 21.48 5.20 14.99
N GLN A 6 21.48 6.04 16.04
CA GLN A 6 20.32 6.24 16.90
C GLN A 6 19.47 7.38 16.34
N LYS A 7 18.31 7.02 15.77
CA LYS A 7 17.05 7.79 15.72
C LYS A 7 15.97 6.71 15.68
N GLY A 8 15.27 6.38 16.76
CA GLY A 8 14.25 7.20 17.42
C GLY A 8 12.95 6.40 17.29
N LYS A 9 12.30 6.06 18.41
CA LYS A 9 11.05 5.27 18.43
C LYS A 9 9.94 6.01 17.66
N TRP A 10 9.16 5.24 16.93
CA TRP A 10 7.84 5.59 16.40
C TRP A 10 6.85 5.98 17.51
N PRO A 11 6.02 7.01 17.28
CA PRO A 11 4.63 6.89 17.69
C PRO A 11 3.67 6.90 16.49
N TYR A 12 3.61 7.97 15.69
CA TYR A 12 2.78 8.08 14.48
C TYR A 12 3.47 9.12 13.59
N GLY A 13 3.71 8.86 12.31
CA GLY A 13 4.27 9.88 11.43
C GLY A 13 4.84 9.34 10.13
N ASP A 14 4.24 9.76 9.02
CA ASP A 14 4.57 9.51 7.62
C ASP A 14 6.03 9.06 7.35
N GLU A 15 6.17 7.81 6.91
CA GLU A 15 7.42 7.25 6.45
C GLU A 15 7.76 7.79 5.04
N TRP A 16 8.65 8.77 4.96
CA TRP A 16 9.11 9.34 3.69
C TRP A 16 10.34 8.58 3.15
N ILE A 17 10.20 7.93 1.99
CA ILE A 17 11.32 7.26 1.32
C ILE A 17 12.00 8.23 0.35
N THR A 18 13.23 8.65 0.67
CA THR A 18 14.03 9.51 -0.22
C THR A 18 14.92 8.64 -1.13
N ARG A 19 14.75 8.74 -2.47
CA ARG A 19 15.66 8.11 -3.44
C ARG A 19 16.29 9.15 -4.39
N PRO A 20 17.60 9.05 -4.69
CA PRO A 20 18.22 9.83 -5.76
C PRO A 20 17.87 9.24 -7.13
N VAL A 21 17.24 10.03 -8.01
CA VAL A 21 17.06 9.67 -9.43
C VAL A 21 18.37 9.93 -10.17
N GLN A 22 18.94 8.90 -10.79
CA GLN A 22 20.08 9.06 -11.71
C GLN A 22 19.57 9.49 -13.08
N SER A 23 19.86 10.74 -13.44
CA SER A 23 19.52 11.34 -14.74
C SER A 23 20.48 10.86 -15.82
N LEU A 24 19.97 10.19 -16.85
CA LEU A 24 20.70 9.94 -18.10
C LEU A 24 20.74 11.23 -18.93
N GLY A 25 21.95 11.72 -19.21
CA GLY A 25 22.20 12.75 -20.24
C GLY A 25 22.43 14.15 -19.69
N HIS A 26 23.67 14.62 -19.86
CA HIS A 26 24.17 15.96 -19.53
C HIS A 26 23.22 17.10 -19.93
N THR A 27 22.75 17.87 -18.95
CA THR A 27 22.79 19.35 -18.90
C THR A 27 22.31 19.77 -17.51
N ASN A 28 22.96 20.79 -16.95
CA ASN A 28 22.72 21.40 -15.64
C ASN A 28 21.22 21.44 -15.23
N LYS A 29 20.77 20.49 -14.39
CA LYS A 29 19.37 20.41 -13.92
C LYS A 29 19.33 19.96 -12.48
N THR A 30 18.79 20.85 -11.65
CA THR A 30 18.32 20.66 -10.27
C THR A 30 18.02 19.20 -9.96
N LYS A 31 18.74 18.59 -9.00
CA LYS A 31 18.34 17.29 -8.44
C LYS A 31 16.97 17.46 -7.80
N MET A 32 15.92 17.19 -8.57
CA MET A 32 14.56 17.30 -8.11
C MET A 32 14.30 16.08 -7.22
N GLN A 33 14.39 16.29 -5.90
CA GLN A 33 13.95 15.30 -4.93
C GLN A 33 12.43 15.27 -4.96
N VAL A 34 11.86 14.17 -5.46
CA VAL A 34 10.41 13.95 -5.40
C VAL A 34 10.14 13.28 -4.06
N ASN A 35 9.46 13.98 -3.17
CA ASN A 35 8.99 13.40 -1.91
C ASN A 35 7.62 12.77 -2.16
N VAL A 36 7.56 11.44 -2.19
CA VAL A 36 6.31 10.70 -2.43
C VAL A 36 5.79 10.17 -1.10
N ASN A 37 4.61 10.63 -0.72
CA ASN A 37 3.85 10.03 0.37
C ASN A 37 3.16 8.77 -0.16
N LEU A 38 3.71 7.59 0.15
CA LEU A 38 3.20 6.33 -0.38
C LEU A 38 1.81 6.00 0.18
N LEU A 39 1.52 6.33 1.44
CA LEU A 39 0.19 6.16 2.03
C LEU A 39 -0.86 6.96 1.27
N LYS A 40 -0.60 8.26 1.07
CA LYS A 40 -1.50 9.12 0.31
C LYS A 40 -1.67 8.63 -1.13
N ALA A 41 -0.58 8.26 -1.80
CA ALA A 41 -0.64 7.76 -3.17
C ALA A 41 -1.45 6.46 -3.29
N THR A 42 -1.29 5.54 -2.34
CA THR A 42 -2.05 4.29 -2.25
C THR A 42 -3.53 4.57 -2.03
N LYS A 43 -3.88 5.41 -1.06
CA LYS A 43 -5.28 5.82 -0.80
C LYS A 43 -5.91 6.49 -2.01
N ASP A 44 -5.26 7.52 -2.56
CA ASP A 44 -5.75 8.24 -3.74
C ASP A 44 -5.96 7.30 -4.93
N THR A 45 -5.17 6.24 -5.06
CA THR A 45 -5.31 5.26 -6.15
C THR A 45 -6.50 4.34 -5.88
N LEU A 46 -6.59 3.74 -4.70
CA LEU A 46 -7.69 2.84 -4.34
C LEU A 46 -9.04 3.56 -4.32
N GLU A 47 -9.10 4.77 -3.75
CA GLU A 47 -10.32 5.58 -3.73
C GLU A 47 -10.76 5.97 -5.14
N ARG A 48 -9.82 6.27 -6.05
CA ARG A 48 -10.15 6.50 -7.47
C ARG A 48 -10.69 5.26 -8.17
N VAL A 49 -10.09 4.09 -7.91
CA VAL A 49 -10.56 2.82 -8.47
C VAL A 49 -11.97 2.50 -7.96
N VAL A 50 -12.20 2.68 -6.66
CA VAL A 50 -13.51 2.52 -6.02
C VAL A 50 -14.54 3.50 -6.58
N ALA A 51 -14.19 4.77 -6.73
CA ALA A 51 -15.09 5.79 -7.27
C ALA A 51 -15.46 5.56 -8.75
N ARG A 52 -14.58 4.88 -9.51
CA ARG A 52 -14.81 4.50 -10.91
C ARG A 52 -15.50 3.15 -11.06
N GLU A 53 -15.53 2.35 -9.99
CA GLU A 53 -15.99 0.96 -9.99
C GLU A 53 -15.31 0.10 -11.09
N TYR A 54 -14.06 0.42 -11.42
CA TYR A 54 -13.34 -0.16 -12.55
C TYR A 54 -11.83 -0.15 -12.33
N VAL A 55 -11.17 -1.26 -12.69
CA VAL A 55 -9.72 -1.42 -12.63
C VAL A 55 -9.12 -1.21 -14.02
N GLU A 56 -8.26 -0.20 -14.15
CA GLU A 56 -7.74 0.25 -15.45
C GLU A 56 -6.50 -0.53 -15.91
N ASN A 57 -5.70 -1.03 -14.97
CA ASN A 57 -4.44 -1.69 -15.27
C ASN A 57 -4.05 -2.73 -14.21
N GLU A 58 -3.07 -3.56 -14.56
CA GLU A 58 -2.57 -4.64 -13.72
C GLU A 58 -2.06 -4.16 -12.35
N ALA A 59 -1.43 -2.98 -12.27
CA ALA A 59 -0.97 -2.43 -10.99
C ALA A 59 -2.15 -2.10 -10.05
N GLN A 60 -3.24 -1.53 -10.59
CA GLN A 60 -4.46 -1.32 -9.82
C GLN A 60 -5.11 -2.65 -9.41
N GLN A 61 -5.10 -3.66 -10.28
CA GLN A 61 -5.61 -4.99 -9.95
C GLN A 61 -4.82 -5.63 -8.80
N ILE A 62 -3.49 -5.52 -8.81
CA ILE A 62 -2.64 -6.02 -7.73
C ILE A 62 -2.94 -5.28 -6.43
N LEU A 63 -3.11 -3.95 -6.46
CA LEU A 63 -3.45 -3.17 -5.28
C LEU A 63 -4.82 -3.57 -4.71
N VAL A 64 -5.86 -3.64 -5.54
CA VAL A 64 -7.22 -4.02 -5.14
C VAL A 64 -7.26 -5.43 -4.57
N SER A 65 -6.71 -6.40 -5.30
CA SER A 65 -6.69 -7.81 -4.85
C SER A 65 -5.89 -8.00 -3.58
N THR A 66 -4.75 -7.32 -3.43
CA THR A 66 -3.97 -7.40 -2.18
C THR A 66 -4.69 -6.71 -1.03
N THR A 67 -5.35 -5.57 -1.27
CA THR A 67 -6.12 -4.89 -0.22
C THR A 67 -7.25 -5.79 0.28
N ALA A 68 -7.98 -6.45 -0.63
CA ALA A 68 -9.02 -7.41 -0.27
C ALA A 68 -8.45 -8.59 0.55
N LEU A 69 -7.34 -9.20 0.08
CA LEU A 69 -6.65 -10.26 0.80
C LEU A 69 -6.22 -9.82 2.20
N LEU A 70 -5.68 -8.61 2.34
CA LEU A 70 -5.27 -8.05 3.63
C LEU A 70 -6.46 -7.81 4.55
N CYS A 71 -7.59 -7.32 4.03
CA CYS A 71 -8.81 -7.19 4.82
C CYS A 71 -9.29 -8.57 5.32
N ASP A 72 -9.27 -9.59 4.47
CA ASP A 72 -9.64 -10.95 4.89
C ASP A 72 -8.67 -11.48 5.95
N PHE A 73 -7.36 -11.26 5.77
CA PHE A 73 -6.35 -11.67 6.72
C PHE A 73 -6.43 -10.96 8.08
N LEU A 74 -6.71 -9.65 8.07
CA LEU A 74 -6.75 -8.81 9.27
C LEU A 74 -8.05 -9.00 10.06
N PHE A 75 -9.17 -9.27 9.38
CA PHE A 75 -10.50 -9.29 10.00
C PHE A 75 -11.10 -10.69 10.16
N ASN A 76 -10.65 -11.70 9.42
CA ASN A 76 -11.05 -13.09 9.67
C ASN A 76 -10.06 -13.76 10.64
N SER A 77 -10.39 -13.72 11.93
CA SER A 77 -9.63 -14.38 12.99
C SER A 77 -9.98 -15.87 13.15
N GLU A 78 -11.13 -16.29 12.64
CA GLU A 78 -11.60 -17.68 12.69
C GLU A 78 -10.97 -18.50 11.56
N GLY A 79 -9.74 -18.98 11.82
CA GLY A 79 -9.01 -19.84 10.89
C GLY A 79 -8.12 -19.03 9.97
N LEU A 80 -7.04 -18.47 10.53
CA LEU A 80 -5.88 -18.04 9.75
C LEU A 80 -5.28 -19.26 9.05
N ASP A 81 -5.83 -19.58 7.88
CA ASP A 81 -5.38 -20.68 7.05
C ASP A 81 -3.90 -20.46 6.68
N SER A 82 -3.09 -21.51 6.75
CA SER A 82 -1.68 -21.45 6.36
C SER A 82 -1.50 -20.95 4.93
N GLU A 83 -2.48 -21.17 4.06
CA GLU A 83 -2.52 -20.69 2.70
C GLU A 83 -2.68 -19.16 2.65
N LEU A 84 -3.62 -18.59 3.40
CA LEU A 84 -3.80 -17.13 3.50
C LEU A 84 -2.54 -16.43 4.01
N ARG A 85 -1.89 -16.98 5.04
CA ARG A 85 -0.60 -16.47 5.53
C ARG A 85 0.47 -16.48 4.45
N THR A 86 0.52 -17.55 3.66
CA THR A 86 1.50 -17.70 2.57
C THR A 86 1.23 -16.68 1.47
N GLN A 87 -0.03 -16.53 1.04
CA GLN A 87 -0.42 -15.55 0.03
C GLN A 87 -0.07 -14.12 0.47
N VAL A 88 -0.33 -13.76 1.73
CA VAL A 88 0.03 -12.43 2.26
C VAL A 88 1.55 -12.21 2.26
N GLN A 89 2.33 -13.23 2.61
CA GLN A 89 3.80 -13.14 2.55
C GLN A 89 4.34 -13.01 1.12
N GLU A 90 3.72 -13.67 0.14
CA GLU A 90 4.08 -13.53 -1.27
C GLU A 90 3.74 -12.13 -1.78
N ARG A 91 2.53 -11.63 -1.49
CA ARG A 91 2.14 -10.26 -1.82
C ARG A 91 3.00 -9.20 -1.16
N GLN A 92 3.46 -9.44 0.07
CA GLN A 92 4.42 -8.57 0.74
C GLN A 92 5.74 -8.46 -0.03
N LYS A 93 6.25 -9.57 -0.57
CA LYS A 93 7.47 -9.58 -1.38
C LYS A 93 7.27 -8.87 -2.72
N GLU A 94 6.11 -9.03 -3.33
CA GLU A 94 5.76 -8.44 -4.63
C GLU A 94 5.57 -6.92 -4.56
N LEU A 95 4.83 -6.44 -3.56
CA LEU A 95 4.51 -5.01 -3.40
C LEU A 95 5.63 -4.21 -2.74
N GLY A 96 6.49 -4.88 -1.97
CA GLY A 96 7.61 -4.27 -1.27
C GLY A 96 7.19 -3.05 -0.45
N LEU A 97 7.60 -1.86 -0.90
CA LEU A 97 7.38 -0.59 -0.19
C LEU A 97 5.91 -0.17 -0.12
N PHE A 98 5.02 -0.71 -0.97
CA PHE A 98 3.60 -0.38 -0.96
C PHE A 98 2.80 -1.20 0.06
N PHE A 99 3.37 -2.29 0.60
CA PHE A 99 2.67 -3.19 1.49
C PHE A 99 2.29 -2.56 2.84
N GLN A 100 3.23 -1.86 3.48
CA GLN A 100 2.99 -1.17 4.74
C GLN A 100 1.95 -0.03 4.59
N PRO A 101 2.05 0.86 3.58
CA PRO A 101 1.01 1.84 3.26
C PRO A 101 -0.40 1.26 3.03
N LEU A 102 -0.51 0.05 2.47
CA LEU A 102 -1.81 -0.61 2.27
C LEU A 102 -2.46 -1.00 3.60
N ILE A 103 -1.68 -1.59 4.50
CA ILE A 103 -2.16 -1.95 5.84
C ILE A 103 -2.60 -0.69 6.60
N GLU A 104 -1.80 0.38 6.52
CA GLU A 104 -2.14 1.67 7.14
C GLU A 104 -3.42 2.27 6.57
N ALA A 105 -3.60 2.25 5.23
CA ALA A 105 -4.82 2.72 4.60
C ALA A 105 -6.06 1.95 5.08
N ILE A 106 -5.96 0.62 5.19
CA ILE A 106 -7.04 -0.23 5.71
C ILE A 106 -7.40 0.16 7.15
N PHE A 107 -6.39 0.30 8.03
CA PHE A 107 -6.64 0.68 9.41
C PHE A 107 -7.23 2.10 9.54
N GLU A 108 -6.75 3.06 8.75
CA GLU A 108 -7.32 4.41 8.72
C GLU A 108 -8.80 4.39 8.28
N TRP A 109 -9.15 3.64 7.24
CA TRP A 109 -10.55 3.53 6.81
C TRP A 109 -11.42 2.88 7.88
N MET A 110 -10.93 1.87 8.60
CA MET A 110 -11.65 1.27 9.72
C MET A 110 -11.88 2.27 10.87
N ILE A 111 -10.85 3.03 11.23
CA ILE A 111 -10.93 4.04 12.29
C ILE A 111 -11.89 5.18 11.89
N ASP A 112 -11.86 5.58 10.62
CA ASP A 112 -12.73 6.61 10.04
C ASP A 112 -14.18 6.13 9.82
N GLY A 113 -14.49 4.84 10.01
CA GLY A 113 -15.81 4.26 9.72
C GLY A 113 -16.14 4.15 8.23
N LYS A 114 -15.13 4.10 7.36
CA LYS A 114 -15.23 3.96 5.89
C LYS A 114 -15.22 2.50 5.45
N GLU A 115 -16.02 1.68 6.13
CA GLU A 115 -16.16 0.25 5.82
C GLU A 115 -16.72 0.03 4.40
N ASP A 116 -17.45 1.00 3.86
CA ASP A 116 -17.99 0.97 2.50
C ASP A 116 -16.88 0.91 1.43
N ILE A 117 -15.73 1.56 1.67
CA ILE A 117 -14.58 1.50 0.77
C ILE A 117 -14.02 0.09 0.74
N ILE A 118 -13.89 -0.54 1.92
CA ILE A 118 -13.38 -1.91 2.06
C ILE A 118 -14.32 -2.90 1.34
N GLU A 119 -15.62 -2.75 1.51
CA GLU A 119 -16.62 -3.58 0.84
C GLU A 119 -16.53 -3.45 -0.68
N LYS A 120 -16.46 -2.22 -1.21
CA LYS A 120 -16.30 -1.98 -2.66
C LYS A 120 -15.01 -2.58 -3.21
N ILE A 121 -13.91 -2.47 -2.47
CA ILE A 121 -12.63 -3.09 -2.86
C ILE A 121 -12.76 -4.62 -2.93
N ARG A 122 -13.44 -5.25 -1.96
CA ARG A 122 -13.69 -6.71 -2.00
C ARG A 122 -14.53 -7.11 -3.21
N VAL A 123 -15.58 -6.34 -3.53
CA VAL A 123 -16.42 -6.58 -4.71
C VAL A 123 -15.59 -6.47 -5.99
N LEU A 124 -14.75 -5.45 -6.12
CA LEU A 124 -13.88 -5.26 -7.29
C LEU A 124 -12.84 -6.39 -7.42
N ALA A 125 -12.24 -6.82 -6.31
CA ALA A 125 -11.29 -7.95 -6.29
C ALA A 125 -11.94 -9.26 -6.77
N GLY A 126 -13.17 -9.54 -6.36
CA GLY A 126 -13.91 -10.74 -6.76
C GLY A 126 -14.52 -10.68 -8.17
N SER A 127 -14.75 -9.48 -8.70
CA SER A 127 -15.41 -9.29 -10.00
C SER A 127 -14.50 -9.50 -11.21
N GLY A 128 -13.17 -9.49 -11.02
CA GLY A 128 -12.19 -9.67 -12.11
C GLY A 128 -12.37 -8.72 -13.30
N LYS A 129 -13.00 -7.56 -13.08
CA LYS A 129 -13.36 -6.55 -14.08
C LYS A 129 -12.42 -5.35 -14.06
#